data_AF-A0A1F8RJY2-F1
#
_entry.id   AF-A0A1F8RJY2-F1
#
_cell.length_a   1.000
_cell.length_b   1.000
_cell.length_c   1.000
_cell.angle_alpha   90.00
_cell.angle_beta   90.00
_cell.angle_gamma   90.00
#
_symmetry.space_group_name_H-M   'P 1'
#
loop_
_entity.id
_entity.type
_entity.pdbx_description
1 polymer ?
#
loop_
_entity_poly.entity_id
_entity_poly.type
_entity_poly.pdbx_seq_one_letter_code
_entity_poly.pdbx_strand_id
1 'polypeptide(L)'
;MTTIGLHYFPDESHYRVVDLQAWLPELRALGAQWLTLAGSLTRAVPEPFIRGLIEAGIAPVVHIPATPIRLVDLPTLEPLLKTYARWGVRYVVLFSEPNARAAWSPSDWGRTALVERFLDALLPALQAQAEAGLQPVFPPLKAGGEYWDTGFLEAALAGMARRGQSDLAQQLTFAVNLWTFNRPTDWGAGGLKRWPEAKPYLTPPGSQDQRGFRLFDWYTEIIQDRLGEARPLLCLAGGPRLGDQTDPAFPPVDEARHTSCTQEIVRAALGGALPTHLLNVNFWMLGASEGSPFAQDAWYRGNGSTLAAVDVLKRHAILSDTPGAARRANGRVPDLERLAGQPKTIQHYLLLPTFEWGVSEWHWNAALAFVKMHRPACGFSVEEAGLAQRVTIFGNEQGVSPEVEMALRRAGCRVERLQVTGGKKERDQAVNG
;
A
#
# COMPACT_ATOMS: atom_id res chain seq x y z
N MET A 1 -14.81 -6.01 2.74
CA MET A 1 -13.44 -6.54 2.79
C MET A 1 -12.61 -5.76 1.79
N THR A 2 -11.39 -5.36 2.12
CA THR A 2 -10.52 -4.59 1.21
C THR A 2 -10.12 -5.47 0.03
N THR A 3 -10.27 -4.94 -1.18
CA THR A 3 -9.96 -5.67 -2.43
C THR A 3 -8.78 -5.04 -3.16
N ILE A 4 -8.20 -5.76 -4.12
CA ILE A 4 -7.00 -5.32 -4.85
C ILE A 4 -7.39 -4.67 -6.18
N GLY A 5 -6.56 -3.73 -6.63
CA GLY A 5 -6.60 -3.19 -7.97
C GLY A 5 -5.23 -2.68 -8.41
N LEU A 6 -5.21 -1.93 -9.50
CA LEU A 6 -3.99 -1.31 -10.02
C LEU A 6 -4.24 0.15 -10.40
N HIS A 7 -3.16 0.92 -10.43
CA HIS A 7 -3.12 2.11 -11.26
C HIS A 7 -2.80 1.69 -12.70
N TYR A 8 -3.59 2.14 -13.67
CA TYR A 8 -3.51 1.65 -15.05
C TYR A 8 -2.25 2.13 -15.79
N PHE A 9 -2.29 3.35 -16.32
CA PHE A 9 -1.19 4.03 -16.99
C PHE A 9 -1.07 5.44 -16.42
N PRO A 10 0.10 6.09 -16.48
CA PRO A 10 0.29 7.43 -15.89
C PRO A 10 -0.27 8.55 -16.79
N ASP A 11 -0.95 8.20 -17.89
CA ASP A 11 -1.39 9.11 -18.94
C ASP A 11 -2.76 8.72 -19.51
N GLU A 12 -3.30 9.54 -20.40
CA GLU A 12 -4.65 9.41 -20.98
C GLU A 12 -4.69 8.67 -22.34
N SER A 13 -3.58 8.06 -22.77
CA SER A 13 -3.40 7.57 -24.15
C SER A 13 -3.89 6.15 -24.38
N HIS A 14 -4.19 5.41 -23.31
CA HIS A 14 -4.41 3.96 -23.35
C HIS A 14 -5.88 3.56 -23.13
N TYR A 15 -6.83 4.37 -23.61
CA TYR A 15 -8.27 4.17 -23.38
C TYR A 15 -9.09 3.78 -24.61
N ARG A 16 -8.45 3.27 -25.67
CA ARG A 16 -9.18 2.80 -26.85
C ARG A 16 -9.78 1.42 -26.58
N VAL A 17 -10.76 1.03 -27.39
CA VAL A 17 -11.38 -0.31 -27.31
C VAL A 17 -10.33 -1.42 -27.45
N VAL A 18 -9.33 -1.23 -28.33
CA VAL A 18 -8.22 -2.19 -28.49
C VAL A 18 -7.37 -2.31 -27.23
N ASP A 19 -7.20 -1.22 -26.47
CA ASP A 19 -6.44 -1.24 -25.22
C ASP A 19 -7.23 -2.02 -24.16
N LEU A 20 -8.56 -1.80 -24.06
CA LEU A 20 -9.43 -2.58 -23.18
C LEU A 20 -9.38 -4.08 -23.52
N GLN A 21 -9.51 -4.44 -24.80
CA GLN A 21 -9.46 -5.83 -25.25
C GLN A 21 -8.14 -6.51 -24.90
N ALA A 22 -7.03 -5.78 -24.97
CA ALA A 22 -5.71 -6.29 -24.61
C ALA A 22 -5.56 -6.48 -23.09
N TRP A 23 -6.00 -5.50 -22.28
CA TRP A 23 -5.71 -5.49 -20.85
C TRP A 23 -6.77 -6.17 -19.98
N LEU A 24 -8.02 -6.29 -20.44
CA LEU A 24 -9.09 -6.87 -19.62
C LEU A 24 -8.83 -8.33 -19.21
N PRO A 25 -8.31 -9.22 -20.08
CA PRO A 25 -7.93 -10.57 -19.67
C PRO A 25 -6.86 -10.58 -18.57
N GLU A 26 -5.85 -9.71 -18.70
CA GLU A 26 -4.75 -9.60 -17.72
C GLU A 26 -5.25 -9.04 -16.37
N LEU A 27 -6.10 -8.01 -16.38
CA LEU A 27 -6.71 -7.46 -15.17
C LEU A 27 -7.54 -8.51 -14.42
N ARG A 28 -8.30 -9.34 -15.14
CA ARG A 28 -9.04 -10.47 -14.56
C ARG A 28 -8.10 -11.54 -14.00
N ALA A 29 -7.05 -11.89 -14.74
CA ALA A 29 -6.06 -12.86 -14.27
C ALA A 29 -5.36 -12.38 -12.98
N LEU A 30 -5.14 -11.08 -12.83
CA LEU A 30 -4.59 -10.47 -11.61
C LEU A 30 -5.59 -10.42 -10.44
N GLY A 31 -6.87 -10.76 -10.66
CA GLY A 31 -7.93 -10.61 -9.67
C GLY A 31 -8.24 -9.15 -9.33
N ALA A 32 -7.95 -8.22 -10.24
CA ALA A 32 -8.18 -6.80 -10.03
C ALA A 32 -9.68 -6.48 -10.02
N GLN A 33 -10.13 -5.79 -8.97
CA GLN A 33 -11.51 -5.31 -8.83
C GLN A 33 -11.60 -3.78 -8.91
N TRP A 34 -10.46 -3.10 -8.96
CA TRP A 34 -10.36 -1.65 -9.03
C TRP A 34 -9.31 -1.24 -10.05
N LEU A 35 -9.54 -0.10 -10.71
CA LEU A 35 -8.58 0.47 -11.64
C LEU A 35 -8.57 1.99 -11.53
N THR A 36 -7.44 2.59 -11.11
CA THR A 36 -7.26 4.04 -11.16
C THR A 36 -6.88 4.45 -12.59
N LEU A 37 -7.61 5.42 -13.13
CA LEU A 37 -7.45 5.98 -14.47
C LEU A 37 -7.05 7.45 -14.37
N ALA A 38 -5.97 7.85 -15.03
CA ALA A 38 -5.64 9.25 -15.22
C ALA A 38 -6.71 9.94 -16.09
N GLY A 39 -7.17 11.11 -15.66
CA GLY A 39 -8.13 11.91 -16.41
C GLY A 39 -7.78 13.39 -16.43
N SER A 40 -8.49 14.13 -17.28
CA SER A 40 -8.36 15.59 -17.39
C SER A 40 -9.72 16.29 -17.22
N LEU A 41 -9.65 17.61 -17.00
CA LEU A 41 -10.85 18.47 -16.92
C LEU A 41 -11.53 18.68 -18.27
N THR A 42 -10.83 18.43 -19.38
CA THR A 42 -11.29 18.77 -20.74
C THR A 42 -11.63 17.54 -21.58
N ARG A 43 -11.14 16.36 -21.21
CA ARG A 43 -11.38 15.11 -21.94
C ARG A 43 -11.82 14.02 -20.98
N ALA A 44 -13.01 13.48 -21.24
CA ALA A 44 -13.48 12.30 -20.52
C ALA A 44 -12.73 11.05 -20.98
N VAL A 45 -12.48 10.12 -20.05
CA VAL A 45 -12.15 8.74 -20.41
C VAL A 45 -13.31 8.18 -21.25
N PRO A 46 -13.07 7.61 -22.45
CA PRO A 46 -14.13 7.14 -23.33
C PRO A 46 -15.12 6.19 -22.66
N GLU A 47 -16.43 6.41 -22.89
CA GLU A 47 -17.52 5.55 -22.38
C GLU A 47 -17.29 4.06 -22.59
N PRO A 48 -16.89 3.58 -23.80
CA PRO A 48 -16.72 2.15 -24.02
C PRO A 48 -15.67 1.52 -23.11
N PHE A 49 -14.63 2.27 -22.75
CA PHE A 49 -13.58 1.81 -21.84
C PHE A 49 -14.13 1.71 -20.42
N ILE A 50 -14.78 2.78 -19.92
CA ILE A 50 -15.38 2.82 -18.58
C ILE A 50 -16.43 1.71 -18.40
N ARG A 51 -17.37 1.61 -19.33
CA ARG A 51 -18.44 0.61 -19.26
C ARG A 51 -17.91 -0.81 -19.36
N GLY A 52 -16.92 -1.03 -20.23
CA GLY A 52 -16.28 -2.35 -20.35
C GLY A 52 -15.58 -2.82 -19.07
N LEU A 53 -14.99 -1.91 -18.29
CA LEU A 53 -14.46 -2.23 -16.96
C LEU A 53 -15.58 -2.59 -15.98
N ILE A 54 -16.63 -1.77 -15.90
CA ILE A 54 -17.76 -1.96 -14.97
C ILE A 54 -18.50 -3.27 -15.27
N GLU A 55 -18.77 -3.55 -16.54
CA GLU A 55 -19.41 -4.80 -17.01
C GLU A 55 -18.55 -6.04 -16.71
N ALA A 56 -17.23 -5.85 -16.57
CA ALA A 56 -16.31 -6.89 -16.14
C ALA A 56 -16.10 -6.98 -14.62
N GLY A 57 -16.83 -6.19 -13.83
CA GLY A 57 -16.73 -6.18 -12.36
C GLY A 57 -15.51 -5.40 -11.82
N ILE A 58 -14.89 -4.54 -12.64
CA ILE A 58 -13.76 -3.70 -12.25
C ILE A 58 -14.26 -2.27 -12.04
N ALA A 59 -14.19 -1.78 -10.80
CA ALA A 59 -14.62 -0.43 -10.44
C ALA A 59 -13.56 0.62 -10.88
N PRO A 60 -13.91 1.54 -11.79
CA PRO A 60 -13.00 2.61 -12.18
C PRO A 60 -12.98 3.73 -11.14
N VAL A 61 -11.78 4.25 -10.89
CA VAL A 61 -11.55 5.51 -10.16
C VAL A 61 -10.90 6.49 -11.12
N VAL A 62 -11.57 7.60 -11.44
CA VAL A 62 -11.01 8.61 -12.34
C VAL A 62 -10.28 9.65 -11.50
N HIS A 63 -8.96 9.73 -11.61
CA HIS A 63 -8.15 10.74 -10.92
C HIS A 63 -7.78 11.87 -11.88
N ILE A 64 -8.23 13.08 -11.56
CA ILE A 64 -7.92 14.31 -12.29
C ILE A 64 -7.04 15.18 -11.40
N PRO A 65 -5.70 15.19 -11.60
CA PRO A 65 -4.77 15.89 -10.71
C PRO A 65 -4.97 17.41 -10.66
N ALA A 66 -5.58 18.00 -11.70
CA ALA A 66 -5.93 19.42 -11.77
C ALA A 66 -4.80 20.37 -11.30
N THR A 67 -3.56 20.07 -11.70
CA THR A 67 -2.35 20.81 -11.32
C THR A 67 -2.02 21.91 -12.35
N PRO A 68 -1.61 23.12 -11.92
CA PRO A 68 -1.57 23.60 -10.54
C PRO A 68 -2.96 23.83 -9.96
N ILE A 69 -3.09 23.67 -8.63
CA ILE A 69 -4.33 23.91 -7.88
C ILE A 69 -4.79 25.35 -8.09
N ARG A 70 -6.05 25.47 -8.49
CA ARG A 70 -6.78 26.71 -8.70
C ARG A 70 -8.27 26.44 -8.59
N LEU A 71 -9.08 27.50 -8.54
CA LEU A 71 -10.53 27.37 -8.66
C LEU A 71 -10.88 26.61 -9.95
N VAL A 72 -11.76 25.62 -9.82
CA VAL A 72 -12.21 24.83 -10.98
C VAL A 72 -13.34 25.58 -11.67
N ASP A 73 -13.35 25.54 -13.00
CA ASP A 73 -14.43 26.06 -13.82
C ASP A 73 -15.65 25.13 -13.73
N LEU A 74 -16.59 25.44 -12.82
CA LEU A 74 -17.76 24.60 -12.54
C LEU A 74 -18.65 24.35 -13.77
N PRO A 75 -18.97 25.35 -14.62
CA PRO A 75 -19.69 25.12 -15.86
C PRO A 75 -19.09 24.05 -16.77
N THR A 76 -17.75 23.90 -16.77
CA THR A 76 -17.06 22.85 -17.53
C THR A 76 -16.99 21.53 -16.75
N LEU A 77 -16.82 21.58 -15.43
CA LEU A 77 -16.69 20.40 -14.58
C LEU A 77 -18.01 19.63 -14.41
N GLU A 78 -19.12 20.31 -14.13
CA GLU A 78 -20.40 19.65 -13.81
C GLU A 78 -20.91 18.71 -14.91
N PRO A 79 -20.89 19.08 -16.21
CA PRO A 79 -21.28 18.16 -17.28
C PRO A 79 -20.40 16.91 -17.34
N LEU A 80 -19.10 17.05 -17.08
CA LEU A 80 -18.15 15.93 -17.04
C LEU A 80 -18.47 14.98 -15.89
N LEU A 81 -18.71 15.51 -14.69
CA LEU A 81 -19.09 14.72 -13.50
C LEU A 81 -20.41 13.97 -13.73
N LYS A 82 -21.44 14.66 -14.25
CA LYS A 82 -22.75 14.04 -14.58
C LYS A 82 -22.60 12.93 -15.63
N THR A 83 -21.71 13.12 -16.60
CA THR A 83 -21.40 12.11 -17.62
C THR A 83 -20.78 10.87 -16.99
N TYR A 84 -19.76 11.03 -16.13
CA TYR A 84 -19.15 9.91 -15.42
C TYR A 84 -20.14 9.17 -14.52
N ALA A 85 -20.98 9.89 -13.77
CA ALA A 85 -22.01 9.30 -12.93
C ALA A 85 -22.99 8.44 -13.74
N ARG A 86 -23.46 8.97 -14.89
CA ARG A 86 -24.35 8.23 -15.81
C ARG A 86 -23.70 6.97 -16.38
N TRP A 87 -22.39 6.97 -16.61
CA TRP A 87 -21.65 5.79 -17.07
C TRP A 87 -21.37 4.78 -15.95
N GLY A 88 -21.72 5.10 -14.69
CA GLY A 88 -21.58 4.22 -13.54
C GLY A 88 -20.28 4.41 -12.76
N VAL A 89 -19.48 5.44 -13.08
CA VAL A 89 -18.33 5.81 -12.22
C VAL A 89 -18.87 6.33 -10.90
N ARG A 90 -18.33 5.84 -9.78
CA ARG A 90 -18.70 6.31 -8.44
C ARG A 90 -17.72 7.33 -7.88
N TYR A 91 -16.45 7.22 -8.25
CA TYR A 91 -15.36 8.01 -7.70
C TYR A 91 -14.63 8.78 -8.80
N VAL A 92 -14.75 10.10 -8.75
CA VAL A 92 -13.86 11.02 -9.46
C VAL A 92 -13.06 11.74 -8.38
N VAL A 93 -11.74 11.72 -8.43
CA VAL A 93 -10.89 12.41 -7.47
C VAL A 93 -10.28 13.63 -8.15
N LEU A 94 -10.53 14.81 -7.59
CA LEU A 94 -9.97 16.07 -8.09
C LEU A 94 -8.80 16.51 -7.22
N PHE A 95 -7.78 17.07 -7.86
CA PHE A 95 -6.52 17.48 -7.24
C PHE A 95 -5.62 16.30 -6.83
N SER A 96 -4.34 16.60 -6.64
CA SER A 96 -3.36 15.65 -6.13
C SER A 96 -2.40 16.35 -5.19
N GLU A 97 -2.18 15.76 -4.01
CA GLU A 97 -1.14 16.14 -3.07
C GLU A 97 -1.09 17.66 -2.76
N PRO A 98 -2.20 18.29 -2.35
CA PRO A 98 -2.28 19.73 -2.10
C PRO A 98 -1.35 20.21 -0.97
N ASN A 99 -0.80 19.29 -0.18
CA ASN A 99 0.19 19.56 0.84
C ASN A 99 1.64 19.53 0.31
N ALA A 100 1.83 19.32 -1.00
CA ALA A 100 3.12 19.31 -1.66
C ALA A 100 3.33 20.55 -2.53
N ARG A 101 4.58 21.05 -2.61
CA ARG A 101 4.90 22.25 -3.40
C ARG A 101 4.56 22.09 -4.89
N ALA A 102 4.75 20.89 -5.44
CA ALA A 102 4.51 20.57 -6.84
C ALA A 102 3.04 20.71 -7.28
N ALA A 103 2.09 20.70 -6.34
CA ALA A 103 0.68 20.86 -6.63
C ALA A 103 0.29 22.33 -6.91
N TRP A 104 1.17 23.29 -6.65
CA TRP A 104 0.87 24.72 -6.69
C TRP A 104 1.79 25.48 -7.65
N SER A 105 1.32 26.64 -8.11
CA SER A 105 2.22 27.63 -8.69
C SER A 105 3.21 28.11 -7.60
N PRO A 106 4.45 28.50 -7.94
CA PRO A 106 5.40 29.02 -6.96
C PRO A 106 4.85 30.22 -6.16
N SER A 107 4.11 31.11 -6.82
CA SER A 107 3.46 32.27 -6.20
C SER A 107 2.35 31.86 -5.23
N ASP A 108 1.58 30.82 -5.55
CA ASP A 108 0.50 30.38 -4.68
C ASP A 108 1.01 29.57 -3.50
N TRP A 109 2.07 28.76 -3.66
CA TRP A 109 2.66 28.02 -2.54
C TRP A 109 3.13 28.93 -1.39
N GLY A 110 3.79 30.04 -1.73
CA GLY A 110 4.38 30.96 -0.75
C GLY A 110 3.37 31.81 0.06
N ARG A 111 2.08 31.76 -0.28
CA ARG A 111 1.04 32.58 0.38
C ARG A 111 0.54 31.93 1.68
N THR A 112 0.22 32.76 2.68
CA THR A 112 -0.32 32.36 3.99
C THR A 112 -1.72 31.75 3.89
N ALA A 113 -2.07 30.82 4.79
CA ALA A 113 -3.34 30.09 4.79
C ALA A 113 -3.53 29.15 3.58
N LEU A 114 -2.50 28.36 3.26
CA LEU A 114 -2.50 27.37 2.17
C LEU A 114 -3.73 26.45 2.20
N VAL A 115 -4.06 25.93 3.39
CA VAL A 115 -5.21 25.04 3.60
C VAL A 115 -6.53 25.72 3.27
N GLU A 116 -6.72 26.98 3.68
CA GLU A 116 -7.96 27.72 3.39
C GLU A 116 -8.12 27.98 1.89
N ARG A 117 -7.03 28.38 1.20
CA ARG A 117 -7.08 28.55 -0.26
C ARG A 117 -7.34 27.24 -0.99
N PHE A 118 -6.83 26.13 -0.46
CA PHE A 118 -7.14 24.82 -1.00
C PHE A 118 -8.63 24.49 -0.83
N LEU A 119 -9.21 24.76 0.35
CA LEU A 119 -10.64 24.58 0.59
C LEU A 119 -11.50 25.47 -0.31
N ASP A 120 -11.05 26.68 -0.64
CA ASP A 120 -11.74 27.55 -1.62
C ASP A 120 -11.86 26.90 -2.99
N ALA A 121 -10.84 26.14 -3.41
CA ALA A 121 -10.85 25.38 -4.66
C ALA A 121 -11.58 24.04 -4.56
N LEU A 122 -11.46 23.35 -3.43
CA LEU A 122 -11.98 22.00 -3.23
C LEU A 122 -13.49 21.97 -2.98
N LEU A 123 -14.01 22.83 -2.11
CA LEU A 123 -15.40 22.73 -1.64
C LEU A 123 -16.45 22.82 -2.76
N PRO A 124 -16.34 23.76 -3.73
CA PRO A 124 -17.29 23.81 -4.83
C PRO A 124 -17.25 22.56 -5.70
N ALA A 125 -16.06 21.98 -5.88
CA ALA A 125 -15.90 20.73 -6.63
C ALA A 125 -16.51 19.52 -5.91
N LEU A 126 -16.37 19.43 -4.58
CA LEU A 126 -17.01 18.37 -3.79
C LEU A 126 -18.54 18.47 -3.81
N GLN A 127 -19.09 19.69 -3.78
CA GLN A 127 -20.52 19.92 -3.90
C GLN A 127 -21.03 19.51 -5.28
N ALA A 128 -20.32 19.90 -6.36
CA ALA A 128 -20.64 19.47 -7.72
C ALA A 128 -20.59 17.94 -7.89
N GLN A 129 -19.68 17.24 -7.19
CA GLN A 129 -19.66 15.78 -7.15
C GLN A 129 -20.93 15.20 -6.51
N ALA A 130 -21.30 15.71 -5.33
CA ALA A 130 -22.52 15.25 -4.63
C ALA A 130 -23.78 15.48 -5.49
N GLU A 131 -23.92 16.66 -6.09
CA GLU A 131 -25.05 17.02 -6.95
C GLU A 131 -25.12 16.18 -8.23
N ALA A 132 -23.98 15.74 -8.76
CA ALA A 132 -23.92 14.82 -9.89
C ALA A 132 -24.26 13.36 -9.52
N GLY A 133 -24.46 13.06 -8.24
CA GLY A 133 -24.70 11.70 -7.73
C GLY A 133 -23.40 10.87 -7.58
N LEU A 134 -22.25 11.52 -7.62
CA LEU A 134 -20.96 10.90 -7.31
C LEU A 134 -20.70 10.92 -5.80
N GLN A 135 -19.79 10.07 -5.35
CA GLN A 135 -19.27 10.13 -3.99
C GLN A 135 -18.25 11.28 -3.90
N PRO A 136 -18.43 12.30 -3.04
CA PRO A 136 -17.43 13.34 -2.84
C PRO A 136 -16.14 12.75 -2.26
N VAL A 137 -14.99 13.10 -2.84
CA VAL A 137 -13.68 12.54 -2.46
C VAL A 137 -12.68 13.63 -2.12
N PHE A 138 -12.17 13.61 -0.88
CA PHE A 138 -11.01 14.42 -0.50
C PHE A 138 -9.74 13.83 -1.15
N PRO A 139 -8.89 14.62 -1.83
CA PRO A 139 -7.75 14.10 -2.59
C PRO A 139 -6.66 13.48 -1.72
N PRO A 140 -5.78 12.64 -2.30
CA PRO A 140 -4.64 12.13 -1.57
C PRO A 140 -3.69 13.25 -1.17
N LEU A 141 -3.13 13.14 0.03
CA LEU A 141 -2.03 13.96 0.49
C LEU A 141 -0.72 13.20 0.28
N LYS A 142 0.37 13.94 0.05
CA LYS A 142 1.73 13.38 0.03
C LYS A 142 2.16 13.07 1.45
N ALA A 143 2.36 11.81 1.79
CA ALA A 143 2.85 11.42 3.11
C ALA A 143 4.20 12.10 3.41
N GLY A 144 4.26 12.89 4.48
CA GLY A 144 5.44 13.69 4.81
C GLY A 144 5.77 14.81 3.80
N GLY A 145 4.77 15.31 3.06
CA GLY A 145 4.92 16.44 2.16
C GLY A 145 5.44 17.70 2.84
N GLU A 146 5.81 18.70 2.05
CA GLU A 146 6.40 19.95 2.58
C GLU A 146 5.49 20.62 3.62
N TYR A 147 4.17 20.58 3.41
CA TYR A 147 3.21 20.73 4.50
C TYR A 147 2.90 19.32 5.05
N TRP A 148 3.19 19.10 6.33
CA TRP A 148 3.01 17.79 6.96
C TRP A 148 1.57 17.32 6.84
N ASP A 149 1.37 16.14 6.26
CA ASP A 149 0.07 15.68 5.77
C ASP A 149 -0.96 15.45 6.88
N THR A 150 -0.57 14.92 8.04
CA THR A 150 -1.50 14.79 9.17
C THR A 150 -1.98 16.15 9.67
N GLY A 151 -1.08 17.14 9.73
CA GLY A 151 -1.43 18.52 10.08
C GLY A 151 -2.29 19.20 9.02
N PHE A 152 -2.03 18.92 7.74
CA PHE A 152 -2.84 19.43 6.63
C PHE A 152 -4.27 18.88 6.69
N LEU A 153 -4.42 17.57 6.87
CA LEU A 153 -5.71 16.90 7.00
C LEU A 153 -6.51 17.46 8.18
N GLU A 154 -5.88 17.57 9.34
CA GLU A 154 -6.51 18.12 10.54
C GLU A 154 -6.98 19.55 10.33
N ALA A 155 -6.12 20.40 9.74
CA ALA A 155 -6.45 21.78 9.43
C ALA A 155 -7.57 21.89 8.39
N ALA A 156 -7.59 21.01 7.38
CA ALA A 156 -8.61 21.00 6.34
C ALA A 156 -9.99 20.62 6.91
N LEU A 157 -10.07 19.58 7.72
CA LEU A 157 -11.32 19.18 8.39
C LEU A 157 -11.82 20.27 9.35
N ALA A 158 -10.91 20.89 10.12
CA ALA A 158 -11.27 22.02 10.96
C ALA A 158 -11.74 23.24 10.13
N GLY A 159 -11.14 23.49 8.97
CA GLY A 159 -11.56 24.53 8.03
C GLY A 159 -12.95 24.28 7.45
N MET A 160 -13.26 23.03 7.07
CA MET A 160 -14.60 22.65 6.64
C MET A 160 -15.65 22.89 7.74
N ALA A 161 -15.35 22.48 8.98
CA ALA A 161 -16.25 22.70 10.12
C ALA A 161 -16.50 24.20 10.38
N ARG A 162 -15.45 25.04 10.37
CA ARG A 162 -15.59 26.50 10.52
C ARG A 162 -16.45 27.14 9.43
N ARG A 163 -16.45 26.57 8.22
CA ARG A 163 -17.25 27.03 7.07
C ARG A 163 -18.68 26.44 7.05
N GLY A 164 -19.09 25.72 8.10
CA GLY A 164 -20.40 25.08 8.18
C GLY A 164 -20.59 23.89 7.23
N GLN A 165 -19.50 23.28 6.74
CA GLN A 165 -19.53 22.17 5.78
C GLN A 165 -19.49 20.79 6.48
N SER A 166 -20.05 20.68 7.70
CA SER A 166 -20.02 19.45 8.49
C SER A 166 -20.73 18.29 7.80
N ASP A 167 -21.90 18.53 7.22
CA ASP A 167 -22.68 17.50 6.51
C ASP A 167 -21.93 16.98 5.28
N LEU A 168 -21.26 17.88 4.54
CA LEU A 168 -20.42 17.50 3.42
C LEU A 168 -19.20 16.71 3.89
N ALA A 169 -18.54 17.14 4.98
CA ALA A 169 -17.39 16.45 5.55
C ALA A 169 -17.75 15.01 6.00
N GLN A 170 -18.91 14.83 6.63
CA GLN A 170 -19.45 13.53 7.00
C GLN A 170 -19.83 12.66 5.81
N GLN A 171 -20.00 13.21 4.61
CA GLN A 171 -20.24 12.42 3.42
C GLN A 171 -18.95 11.94 2.75
N LEU A 172 -17.79 12.55 3.05
CA LEU A 172 -16.56 12.30 2.31
C LEU A 172 -16.08 10.85 2.35
N THR A 173 -15.51 10.45 1.21
CA THR A 173 -14.46 9.42 1.10
C THR A 173 -13.11 10.13 1.03
N PHE A 174 -12.05 9.55 1.57
CA PHE A 174 -10.71 10.14 1.55
C PHE A 174 -9.79 9.30 0.66
N ALA A 175 -9.28 9.90 -0.40
CA ALA A 175 -8.26 9.26 -1.22
C ALA A 175 -6.92 9.23 -0.48
N VAL A 176 -6.15 8.16 -0.67
CA VAL A 176 -4.83 7.96 -0.07
C VAL A 176 -3.86 7.35 -1.07
N ASN A 177 -2.57 7.68 -0.92
CA ASN A 177 -1.48 7.00 -1.61
C ASN A 177 -0.68 6.15 -0.60
N LEU A 178 -0.77 4.82 -0.68
CA LEU A 178 -0.27 3.90 0.34
C LEU A 178 1.10 3.30 -0.03
N TRP A 179 2.13 4.14 -0.03
CA TRP A 179 3.50 3.74 -0.38
C TRP A 179 4.23 3.04 0.77
N THR A 180 5.14 2.12 0.46
CA THR A 180 6.09 1.60 1.48
C THR A 180 7.35 2.47 1.58
N PHE A 181 7.68 3.24 0.54
CA PHE A 181 8.83 4.16 0.46
C PHE A 181 10.23 3.56 0.68
N ASN A 182 10.36 2.23 0.78
CA ASN A 182 11.50 1.44 1.27
C ASN A 182 11.48 1.04 2.76
N ARG A 183 10.34 1.10 3.42
CA ARG A 183 10.13 0.62 4.80
C ARG A 183 9.34 -0.71 4.82
N PRO A 184 9.33 -1.44 5.95
CA PRO A 184 8.45 -2.59 6.15
C PRO A 184 6.96 -2.25 5.94
N THR A 185 6.15 -3.21 5.54
CA THR A 185 4.71 -3.00 5.29
C THR A 185 3.90 -2.69 6.54
N ASP A 186 4.43 -2.99 7.73
CA ASP A 186 3.85 -2.65 9.04
C ASP A 186 4.38 -1.34 9.63
N TRP A 187 5.24 -0.60 8.91
CA TRP A 187 5.73 0.69 9.38
C TRP A 187 4.57 1.67 9.60
N GLY A 188 4.51 2.24 10.81
CA GLY A 188 3.47 3.15 11.25
C GLY A 188 2.18 2.45 11.71
N ALA A 189 2.15 1.12 11.80
CA ALA A 189 0.95 0.38 12.24
C ALA A 189 0.46 0.86 13.61
N GLY A 190 -0.84 1.08 13.74
CA GLY A 190 -1.49 1.51 14.99
C GLY A 190 -1.55 3.03 15.20
N GLY A 191 -1.09 3.82 14.23
CA GLY A 191 -1.31 5.28 14.22
C GLY A 191 -0.60 6.03 15.36
N LEU A 192 -1.08 7.24 15.62
CA LEU A 192 -0.52 8.12 16.65
C LEU A 192 -0.76 7.53 18.06
N LYS A 193 -1.86 6.78 18.26
CA LYS A 193 -2.10 6.02 19.50
C LYS A 193 -0.96 5.07 19.88
N ARG A 194 -0.35 4.39 18.91
CA ARG A 194 0.81 3.51 19.16
C ARG A 194 2.13 4.29 19.21
N TRP A 195 2.23 5.37 18.45
CA TRP A 195 3.46 6.16 18.27
C TRP A 195 3.26 7.63 18.70
N PRO A 196 2.94 7.90 19.98
CA PRO A 196 2.53 9.24 20.44
C PRO A 196 3.67 10.27 20.40
N GLU A 197 4.92 9.81 20.30
CA GLU A 197 6.10 10.68 20.22
C GLU A 197 6.35 11.21 18.80
N ALA A 198 5.71 10.63 17.78
CA ALA A 198 5.81 11.12 16.42
C ALA A 198 5.07 12.46 16.29
N LYS A 199 5.81 13.50 15.90
CA LYS A 199 5.28 14.84 15.67
C LYS A 199 5.51 15.25 14.22
N PRO A 200 4.77 16.25 13.70
CA PRO A 200 5.08 16.83 12.42
C PRO A 200 6.57 17.15 12.29
N TYR A 201 7.19 16.64 11.23
CA TYR A 201 8.62 16.84 10.92
C TYR A 201 9.62 16.21 11.91
N LEU A 202 9.15 15.46 12.91
CA LEU A 202 10.01 14.85 13.93
C LEU A 202 9.55 13.43 14.26
N THR A 203 10.37 12.47 13.85
CA THR A 203 10.23 11.06 14.25
C THR A 203 11.41 10.69 15.12
N PRO A 204 11.25 10.59 16.46
CA PRO A 204 12.36 10.28 17.34
C PRO A 204 12.85 8.83 17.14
N PRO A 205 14.11 8.53 17.48
CA PRO A 205 14.64 7.17 17.40
C PRO A 205 13.80 6.17 18.19
N GLY A 206 13.46 5.04 17.57
CA GLY A 206 12.60 4.02 18.18
C GLY A 206 11.10 4.28 18.07
N SER A 207 10.70 5.41 17.48
CA SER A 207 9.32 5.68 17.06
C SER A 207 9.16 5.49 15.55
N GLN A 208 7.92 5.26 15.11
CA GLN A 208 7.54 5.24 13.70
C GLN A 208 6.58 6.39 13.39
N ASP A 209 6.40 6.69 12.12
CA ASP A 209 5.52 7.75 11.62
C ASP A 209 4.59 7.22 10.53
N GLN A 210 3.75 8.11 9.98
CA GLN A 210 2.75 7.78 8.97
C GLN A 210 3.33 7.52 7.58
N ARG A 211 4.62 7.77 7.34
CA ARG A 211 5.26 7.67 6.01
C ARG A 211 5.57 6.20 5.68
N GLY A 212 4.53 5.40 5.45
CA GLY A 212 4.60 4.00 5.11
C GLY A 212 3.23 3.45 4.74
N PHE A 213 3.14 2.15 4.48
CA PHE A 213 1.90 1.53 3.98
C PHE A 213 0.72 1.70 4.96
N ARG A 214 1.00 1.78 6.27
CA ARG A 214 0.01 1.96 7.33
C ARG A 214 -0.46 3.40 7.53
N LEU A 215 -0.22 4.30 6.57
CA LEU A 215 -0.73 5.68 6.56
C LEU A 215 -2.23 5.76 6.95
N PHE A 216 -3.02 4.80 6.51
CA PHE A 216 -4.45 4.74 6.81
C PHE A 216 -4.77 4.66 8.31
N ASP A 217 -3.92 4.09 9.16
CA ASP A 217 -4.15 4.05 10.61
C ASP A 217 -4.14 5.46 11.20
N TRP A 218 -3.20 6.31 10.72
CA TRP A 218 -3.05 7.70 11.15
C TRP A 218 -4.18 8.59 10.65
N TYR A 219 -4.58 8.43 9.39
CA TYR A 219 -5.67 9.22 8.82
C TYR A 219 -7.01 8.84 9.43
N THR A 220 -7.23 7.55 9.68
CA THR A 220 -8.46 7.08 10.33
C THR A 220 -8.62 7.71 11.71
N GLU A 221 -7.54 7.79 12.49
CA GLU A 221 -7.55 8.43 13.81
C GLU A 221 -7.96 9.90 13.73
N ILE A 222 -7.33 10.68 12.85
CA ILE A 222 -7.65 12.12 12.67
C ILE A 222 -9.08 12.31 12.18
N ILE A 223 -9.53 11.48 11.23
CA ILE A 223 -10.89 11.53 10.68
C ILE A 223 -11.91 11.21 11.77
N GLN A 224 -11.69 10.17 12.57
CA GLN A 224 -12.55 9.79 13.69
C GLN A 224 -12.64 10.91 14.73
N ASP A 225 -11.50 11.50 15.11
CA ASP A 225 -11.46 12.55 16.12
C ASP A 225 -12.18 13.82 15.65
N ARG A 226 -12.17 14.11 14.34
CA ARG A 226 -12.82 15.30 13.76
C ARG A 226 -14.27 15.11 13.37
N LEU A 227 -14.65 13.91 12.90
CA LEU A 227 -15.96 13.64 12.32
C LEU A 227 -16.82 12.68 13.18
N GLY A 228 -16.26 12.09 14.23
CA GLY A 228 -16.93 11.19 15.16
C GLY A 228 -16.92 9.71 14.75
N GLU A 229 -16.57 9.40 13.50
CA GLU A 229 -16.54 8.03 12.98
C GLU A 229 -15.48 7.85 11.88
N ALA A 230 -15.12 6.59 11.60
CA ALA A 230 -14.26 6.29 10.46
C ALA A 230 -14.99 6.56 9.16
N ARG A 231 -14.28 7.10 8.17
CA ARG A 231 -14.80 7.34 6.83
C ARG A 231 -14.11 6.42 5.81
N PRO A 232 -14.77 6.12 4.67
CA PRO A 232 -14.16 5.30 3.63
C PRO A 232 -12.83 5.89 3.15
N LEU A 233 -11.82 5.05 3.01
CA LEU A 233 -10.52 5.37 2.41
C LEU A 233 -10.40 4.68 1.04
N LEU A 234 -9.97 5.43 0.03
CA LEU A 234 -9.82 4.97 -1.35
C LEU A 234 -8.35 5.06 -1.76
N CYS A 235 -7.68 3.93 -1.99
CA CYS A 235 -6.29 3.94 -2.42
C CYS A 235 -6.19 4.19 -3.92
N LEU A 236 -5.55 5.29 -4.33
CA LEU A 236 -5.36 5.61 -5.76
C LEU A 236 -4.11 4.93 -6.33
N ALA A 237 -3.06 4.90 -5.54
CA ALA A 237 -1.77 4.29 -5.85
C ALA A 237 -1.08 3.85 -4.55
N GLY A 238 -0.28 2.80 -4.60
CA GLY A 238 0.45 2.33 -3.44
C GLY A 238 1.30 1.10 -3.71
N GLY A 239 1.86 0.55 -2.64
CA GLY A 239 2.81 -0.54 -2.69
C GLY A 239 4.27 -0.09 -2.72
N PRO A 240 5.20 -1.04 -2.90
CA PRO A 240 6.61 -0.75 -3.12
C PRO A 240 6.85 -0.23 -4.55
N ARG A 241 7.85 0.66 -4.73
CA ARG A 241 8.36 1.04 -6.06
C ARG A 241 9.82 0.68 -6.17
N LEU A 242 10.25 0.23 -7.35
CA LEU A 242 11.65 -0.15 -7.57
C LEU A 242 12.57 1.07 -7.39
N GLY A 243 13.70 0.83 -6.73
CA GLY A 243 14.70 1.86 -6.46
C GLY A 243 14.34 2.87 -5.37
N ASP A 244 13.14 2.82 -4.77
CA ASP A 244 12.81 3.68 -3.64
C ASP A 244 13.85 3.48 -2.52
N GLN A 245 14.41 4.58 -2.04
CA GLN A 245 15.36 4.62 -0.92
C GLN A 245 15.16 5.91 -0.09
N THR A 246 13.92 6.19 0.30
CA THR A 246 13.63 7.45 1.01
C THR A 246 14.17 7.45 2.44
N ASP A 247 14.24 6.28 3.08
CA ASP A 247 14.78 6.12 4.42
C ASP A 247 16.14 5.41 4.34
N PRO A 248 17.25 6.09 4.64
CA PRO A 248 18.59 5.52 4.53
C PRO A 248 18.85 4.39 5.53
N ALA A 249 17.99 4.21 6.54
CA ALA A 249 18.08 3.07 7.46
C ALA A 249 17.71 1.74 6.81
N PHE A 250 17.09 1.77 5.63
CA PHE A 250 16.69 0.58 4.89
C PHE A 250 17.34 0.55 3.49
N PRO A 251 17.67 -0.64 2.96
CA PRO A 251 18.17 -0.77 1.60
C PRO A 251 17.16 -0.25 0.57
N PRO A 252 17.62 0.10 -0.64
CA PRO A 252 16.74 0.35 -1.78
C PRO A 252 15.77 -0.82 -2.00
N VAL A 253 14.64 -0.53 -2.64
CA VAL A 253 13.70 -1.56 -3.05
C VAL A 253 14.18 -2.23 -4.34
N ASP A 254 14.69 -3.45 -4.21
CA ASP A 254 14.94 -4.36 -5.34
C ASP A 254 13.66 -5.13 -5.74
N GLU A 255 13.75 -5.94 -6.80
CA GLU A 255 12.59 -6.70 -7.29
C GLU A 255 12.11 -7.78 -6.30
N ALA A 256 13.03 -8.39 -5.54
CA ALA A 256 12.68 -9.38 -4.53
C ALA A 256 11.85 -8.75 -3.40
N ARG A 257 12.26 -7.56 -2.93
CA ARG A 257 11.56 -6.78 -1.91
C ARG A 257 10.26 -6.20 -2.44
N HIS A 258 10.24 -5.72 -3.68
CA HIS A 258 9.00 -5.30 -4.34
C HIS A 258 7.97 -6.44 -4.32
N THR A 259 8.39 -7.64 -4.70
CA THR A 259 7.52 -8.82 -4.76
C THR A 259 7.06 -9.27 -3.37
N SER A 260 7.98 -9.33 -2.38
CA SER A 260 7.61 -9.73 -1.00
C SER A 260 6.65 -8.74 -0.35
N CYS A 261 6.89 -7.43 -0.47
CA CYS A 261 5.97 -6.42 0.07
C CYS A 261 4.61 -6.45 -0.63
N THR A 262 4.57 -6.69 -1.94
CA THR A 262 3.30 -6.87 -2.67
C THR A 262 2.52 -8.07 -2.13
N GLN A 263 3.17 -9.21 -1.97
CA GLN A 263 2.54 -10.41 -1.39
C GLN A 263 2.02 -10.16 0.03
N GLU A 264 2.80 -9.45 0.86
CA GLU A 264 2.39 -9.10 2.22
C GLU A 264 1.10 -8.30 2.24
N ILE A 265 1.01 -7.29 1.39
CA ILE A 265 -0.16 -6.41 1.26
C ILE A 265 -1.37 -7.19 0.73
N VAL A 266 -1.20 -8.00 -0.33
CA VAL A 266 -2.27 -8.83 -0.91
C VAL A 266 -2.82 -9.79 0.14
N ARG A 267 -1.94 -10.47 0.90
CA ARG A 267 -2.36 -11.38 1.97
C ARG A 267 -3.09 -10.63 3.09
N ALA A 268 -2.65 -9.44 3.48
CA ALA A 268 -3.34 -8.65 4.48
C ALA A 268 -4.76 -8.25 4.02
N ALA A 269 -4.91 -7.84 2.76
CA ALA A 269 -6.20 -7.49 2.18
C ALA A 269 -7.13 -8.72 2.10
N LEU A 270 -6.66 -9.82 1.50
CA LEU A 270 -7.40 -11.06 1.31
C LEU A 270 -7.60 -11.86 2.61
N GLY A 271 -6.81 -11.61 3.64
CA GLY A 271 -6.96 -12.20 4.97
C GLY A 271 -7.89 -11.40 5.89
N GLY A 272 -8.40 -10.23 5.44
CA GLY A 272 -9.22 -9.36 6.27
C GLY A 272 -8.46 -8.66 7.40
N ALA A 273 -7.13 -8.57 7.30
CA ALA A 273 -6.28 -7.90 8.28
C ALA A 273 -6.20 -6.37 8.05
N LEU A 274 -6.67 -5.89 6.90
CA LEU A 274 -6.86 -4.48 6.62
C LEU A 274 -8.23 -3.99 7.10
N PRO A 275 -8.33 -2.73 7.54
CA PRO A 275 -9.59 -2.20 8.07
C PRO A 275 -10.68 -2.16 6.98
N THR A 276 -11.92 -2.46 7.35
CA THR A 276 -13.03 -2.60 6.39
C THR A 276 -13.40 -1.30 5.68
N HIS A 277 -13.06 -0.14 6.25
CA HIS A 277 -13.28 1.16 5.61
C HIS A 277 -12.18 1.52 4.60
N LEU A 278 -11.06 0.79 4.54
CA LEU A 278 -10.16 0.84 3.39
C LEU A 278 -10.76 0.02 2.25
N LEU A 279 -11.30 0.71 1.24
CA LEU A 279 -12.08 0.08 0.18
C LEU A 279 -11.21 -0.82 -0.72
N ASN A 280 -10.02 -0.33 -1.06
CA ASN A 280 -9.13 -0.98 -2.00
C ASN A 280 -7.65 -0.71 -1.71
N VAL A 281 -6.78 -1.48 -2.36
CA VAL A 281 -5.35 -1.16 -2.53
C VAL A 281 -5.02 -1.24 -4.02
N ASN A 282 -4.77 -0.09 -4.65
CA ASN A 282 -4.35 -0.03 -6.06
C ASN A 282 -2.84 0.03 -6.15
N PHE A 283 -2.21 -1.02 -6.68
CA PHE A 283 -0.76 -1.06 -6.86
C PHE A 283 -0.32 -0.17 -8.02
N TRP A 284 0.77 0.56 -7.80
CA TRP A 284 1.48 1.29 -8.86
C TRP A 284 2.52 0.36 -9.51
N MET A 285 2.47 0.06 -10.81
CA MET A 285 1.46 0.40 -11.82
C MET A 285 1.41 -0.67 -12.91
N LEU A 286 0.28 -0.81 -13.61
CA LEU A 286 0.11 -1.85 -14.64
C LEU A 286 1.11 -1.68 -15.79
N GLY A 287 1.16 -0.51 -16.42
CA GLY A 287 2.03 -0.24 -17.55
C GLY A 287 2.41 1.23 -17.70
N ALA A 288 3.47 1.48 -18.45
CA ALA A 288 3.88 2.81 -18.86
C ALA A 288 4.59 2.75 -20.23
N SER A 289 4.48 3.81 -21.01
CA SER A 289 5.23 3.95 -22.28
C SER A 289 6.76 3.99 -22.02
N GLU A 290 7.57 3.48 -22.95
CA GLU A 290 9.04 3.36 -22.76
C GLU A 290 9.76 4.68 -22.45
N GLY A 291 9.27 5.80 -22.99
CA GLY A 291 9.81 7.14 -22.71
C GLY A 291 9.26 7.81 -21.44
N SER A 292 8.36 7.14 -20.71
CA SER A 292 7.78 7.65 -19.48
C SER A 292 8.81 7.67 -18.34
N PRO A 293 8.82 8.70 -17.48
CA PRO A 293 9.62 8.67 -16.25
C PRO A 293 9.22 7.52 -15.31
N PHE A 294 8.05 6.91 -15.54
CA PHE A 294 7.53 5.79 -14.75
C PHE A 294 7.76 4.42 -15.43
N ALA A 295 8.53 4.34 -16.52
CA ALA A 295 8.76 3.07 -17.23
C ALA A 295 9.37 1.97 -16.33
N GLN A 296 10.20 2.34 -15.35
CA GLN A 296 10.78 1.40 -14.39
C GLN A 296 9.75 0.83 -13.39
N ASP A 297 8.65 1.56 -13.15
CA ASP A 297 7.61 1.17 -12.20
C ASP A 297 6.57 0.23 -12.83
N ALA A 298 6.60 0.09 -14.16
CA ALA A 298 5.63 -0.71 -14.91
C ALA A 298 5.77 -2.21 -14.60
N TRP A 299 4.65 -2.81 -14.17
CA TRP A 299 4.58 -4.25 -13.92
C TRP A 299 4.66 -5.06 -15.21
N TYR A 300 4.07 -4.54 -16.30
CA TYR A 300 4.21 -5.06 -17.65
C TYR A 300 5.07 -4.10 -18.46
N ARG A 301 6.21 -4.59 -18.96
CA ARG A 301 7.22 -3.77 -19.64
C ARG A 301 7.05 -3.84 -21.16
N GLY A 302 7.53 -2.79 -21.86
CA GLY A 302 7.44 -2.69 -23.33
C GLY A 302 8.11 -3.85 -24.09
N ASN A 303 9.10 -4.50 -23.48
CA ASN A 303 9.79 -5.68 -24.03
C ASN A 303 9.03 -7.02 -23.82
N GLY A 304 7.82 -6.99 -23.25
CA GLY A 304 7.00 -8.16 -22.96
C GLY A 304 7.34 -8.89 -21.66
N SER A 305 8.38 -8.47 -20.93
CA SER A 305 8.67 -9.00 -19.58
C SER A 305 7.76 -8.38 -18.53
N THR A 306 7.60 -9.08 -17.40
CA THR A 306 6.82 -8.62 -16.25
C THR A 306 7.63 -8.67 -14.96
N LEU A 307 7.28 -7.85 -13.98
CA LEU A 307 7.77 -8.02 -12.61
C LEU A 307 7.24 -9.31 -11.99
N ALA A 308 8.01 -9.94 -11.10
CA ALA A 308 7.58 -11.14 -10.37
C ALA A 308 6.29 -10.94 -9.53
N ALA A 309 5.93 -9.69 -9.19
CA ALA A 309 4.66 -9.35 -8.55
C ALA A 309 3.42 -9.73 -9.37
N VAL A 310 3.52 -9.78 -10.70
CA VAL A 310 2.43 -10.24 -11.58
C VAL A 310 2.06 -11.69 -11.27
N ASP A 311 3.06 -12.57 -11.12
CA ASP A 311 2.85 -13.98 -10.80
C ASP A 311 2.24 -14.15 -9.41
N VAL A 312 2.64 -13.33 -8.45
CA VAL A 312 2.05 -13.32 -7.10
C VAL A 312 0.54 -13.07 -7.17
N LEU A 313 0.11 -12.00 -7.85
CA LEU A 313 -1.31 -11.67 -7.95
C LEU A 313 -2.09 -12.75 -8.73
N LYS A 314 -1.56 -13.22 -9.86
CA LYS A 314 -2.22 -14.28 -10.65
C LYS A 314 -2.44 -15.56 -9.85
N ARG A 315 -1.44 -16.00 -9.08
CA ARG A 315 -1.57 -17.17 -8.20
C ARG A 315 -2.62 -16.95 -7.12
N HIS A 316 -2.64 -15.77 -6.49
CA HIS A 316 -3.64 -15.45 -5.47
C HIS A 316 -5.07 -15.40 -6.03
N ALA A 317 -5.26 -14.87 -7.24
CA ALA A 317 -6.56 -14.86 -7.90
C ALA A 317 -7.08 -16.28 -8.15
N ILE A 318 -6.25 -17.16 -8.70
CA ILE A 318 -6.59 -18.59 -8.93
C ILE A 318 -6.99 -19.29 -7.62
N LEU A 319 -6.25 -19.04 -6.53
CA LEU A 319 -6.54 -19.62 -5.22
C LEU A 319 -7.84 -19.07 -4.60
N SER A 320 -8.22 -17.83 -4.93
CA SER A 320 -9.43 -17.18 -4.41
C SER A 320 -10.69 -17.67 -5.14
N ASP A 321 -10.59 -17.99 -6.43
CA ASP A 321 -11.69 -18.53 -7.25
C ASP A 321 -11.98 -20.02 -6.96
N THR A 322 -11.13 -20.70 -6.20
CA THR A 322 -11.30 -22.12 -5.87
C THR A 322 -11.87 -22.29 -4.45
N PRO A 323 -13.12 -22.75 -4.27
CA PRO A 323 -13.69 -22.97 -2.94
C PRO A 323 -12.86 -24.01 -2.17
N GLY A 324 -12.24 -23.60 -1.06
CA GLY A 324 -11.49 -24.50 -0.16
C GLY A 324 -9.98 -24.61 -0.40
N ALA A 325 -9.39 -23.84 -1.32
CA ALA A 325 -7.95 -23.92 -1.63
C ALA A 325 -7.02 -23.21 -0.62
N ALA A 326 -7.55 -22.38 0.27
CA ALA A 326 -6.78 -21.67 1.32
C ALA A 326 -5.99 -22.59 2.28
N ARG A 327 -6.20 -23.92 2.22
CA ARG A 327 -5.50 -24.92 3.03
C ARG A 327 -4.35 -25.66 2.32
N ARG A 328 -4.04 -25.39 1.04
CA ARG A 328 -3.11 -26.23 0.26
C ARG A 328 -1.93 -25.52 -0.41
N ALA A 329 -1.73 -24.23 -0.14
CA ALA A 329 -0.63 -23.45 -0.72
C ALA A 329 0.53 -23.20 0.26
N ASN A 330 0.86 -24.16 1.12
CA ASN A 330 2.14 -24.15 1.82
C ASN A 330 3.01 -25.24 1.19
N GLY A 331 4.22 -24.86 0.77
CA GLY A 331 5.23 -25.79 0.28
C GLY A 331 5.33 -26.98 1.24
N ARG A 332 5.57 -28.18 0.69
CA ARG A 332 5.72 -29.43 1.46
C ARG A 332 6.51 -29.13 2.74
N VAL A 333 5.83 -29.15 3.88
CA VAL A 333 6.50 -29.16 5.18
C VAL A 333 7.32 -30.45 5.17
N PRO A 334 8.66 -30.38 5.23
CA PRO A 334 9.47 -31.59 5.29
C PRO A 334 8.97 -32.44 6.47
N ASP A 335 8.99 -33.76 6.32
CA ASP A 335 8.70 -34.64 7.46
C ASP A 335 9.86 -34.52 8.46
N LEU A 336 9.74 -33.55 9.36
CA LEU A 336 10.71 -33.30 10.44
C LEU A 336 10.41 -34.19 11.66
N GLU A 337 9.28 -34.90 11.70
CA GLU A 337 8.96 -35.80 12.82
C GLU A 337 9.95 -36.95 12.90
N ARG A 338 10.52 -37.38 11.76
CA ARG A 338 11.64 -38.34 11.72
C ARG A 338 12.89 -37.87 12.50
N LEU A 339 13.04 -36.56 12.74
CA LEU A 339 14.15 -35.97 13.50
C LEU A 339 13.84 -35.85 15.01
N ALA A 340 12.63 -36.19 15.44
CA ALA A 340 12.26 -36.21 16.85
C ALA A 340 13.06 -37.30 17.58
N GLY A 341 13.69 -36.94 18.70
CA GLY A 341 14.54 -37.85 19.48
C GLY A 341 15.94 -38.08 18.93
N GLN A 342 16.29 -37.54 17.75
CA GLN A 342 17.67 -37.57 17.25
C GLN A 342 18.53 -36.52 17.97
N PRO A 343 19.84 -36.76 18.16
CA PRO A 343 20.75 -35.79 18.75
C PRO A 343 20.85 -34.53 17.87
N LYS A 344 20.66 -33.36 18.48
CA LYS A 344 20.75 -32.07 17.80
C LYS A 344 22.21 -31.68 17.59
N THR A 345 22.66 -31.65 16.34
CA THR A 345 24.05 -31.37 15.96
C THR A 345 24.35 -29.88 15.78
N ILE A 346 23.32 -29.05 15.61
CA ILE A 346 23.44 -27.59 15.51
C ILE A 346 22.99 -26.96 16.82
N GLN A 347 23.77 -26.04 17.40
CA GLN A 347 23.37 -25.38 18.64
C GLN A 347 22.27 -24.32 18.40
N HIS A 348 22.49 -23.42 17.45
CA HIS A 348 21.56 -22.35 17.13
C HIS A 348 21.53 -22.11 15.62
N TYR A 349 20.35 -22.23 15.02
CA TYR A 349 20.12 -21.97 13.59
C TYR A 349 19.23 -20.74 13.40
N LEU A 350 19.67 -19.79 12.59
CA LEU A 350 18.87 -18.67 12.13
C LEU A 350 18.26 -19.06 10.78
N LEU A 351 16.96 -19.36 10.80
CA LEU A 351 16.21 -19.71 9.61
C LEU A 351 15.72 -18.43 8.94
N LEU A 352 16.26 -18.17 7.75
CA LEU A 352 15.97 -17.02 6.92
C LEU A 352 14.86 -17.34 5.92
N PRO A 353 14.06 -16.33 5.54
CA PRO A 353 12.96 -16.54 4.63
C PRO A 353 13.49 -16.87 3.22
N THR A 354 12.94 -17.93 2.61
CA THR A 354 13.15 -18.23 1.20
C THR A 354 11.88 -17.96 0.43
N PHE A 355 12.05 -17.32 -0.73
CA PHE A 355 10.97 -17.11 -1.69
C PHE A 355 11.34 -17.81 -3.00
N GLU A 356 10.34 -18.20 -3.79
CA GLU A 356 10.58 -18.83 -5.10
C GLU A 356 11.37 -17.94 -6.07
N TRP A 357 11.35 -16.62 -5.85
CA TRP A 357 12.07 -15.60 -6.63
C TRP A 357 13.41 -15.17 -6.00
N GLY A 358 13.92 -15.91 -5.02
CA GLY A 358 15.25 -15.69 -4.45
C GLY A 358 15.28 -15.10 -3.04
N VAL A 359 16.48 -14.75 -2.57
CA VAL A 359 16.74 -14.24 -1.22
C VAL A 359 16.68 -12.71 -1.22
N SER A 360 15.91 -12.15 -0.30
CA SER A 360 15.81 -10.70 -0.11
C SER A 360 17.02 -10.16 0.65
N GLU A 361 17.75 -9.21 0.05
CA GLU A 361 18.90 -8.55 0.71
C GLU A 361 18.48 -7.82 2.01
N TRP A 362 17.26 -7.28 2.05
CA TRP A 362 16.73 -6.64 3.25
C TRP A 362 16.64 -7.61 4.43
N HIS A 363 16.07 -8.80 4.22
CA HIS A 363 15.93 -9.81 5.28
C HIS A 363 17.30 -10.26 5.78
N TRP A 364 18.26 -10.44 4.86
CA TRP A 364 19.64 -10.75 5.21
C TRP A 364 20.31 -9.63 6.01
N ASN A 365 20.22 -8.38 5.55
CA ASN A 365 20.83 -7.23 6.22
C ASN A 365 20.21 -6.94 7.58
N ALA A 366 18.89 -7.06 7.72
CA ALA A 366 18.20 -6.91 9.00
C ALA A 366 18.60 -8.00 10.00
N ALA A 367 18.93 -9.20 9.52
CA ALA A 367 19.44 -10.30 10.35
C ALA A 367 20.89 -10.10 10.81
N LEU A 368 21.70 -9.26 10.14
CA LEU A 368 23.14 -9.10 10.45
C LEU A 368 23.42 -8.71 11.90
N ALA A 369 22.59 -7.86 12.51
CA ALA A 369 22.76 -7.47 13.91
C ALA A 369 22.63 -8.68 14.84
N PHE A 370 21.64 -9.55 14.57
CA PHE A 370 21.44 -10.79 15.29
C PHE A 370 22.58 -11.77 15.06
N VAL A 371 23.04 -11.93 13.80
CA VAL A 371 24.17 -12.81 13.45
C VAL A 371 25.46 -12.38 14.16
N LYS A 372 25.74 -11.07 14.21
CA LYS A 372 26.93 -10.54 14.90
C LYS A 372 26.90 -10.81 16.40
N MET A 373 25.71 -10.74 17.01
CA MET A 373 25.51 -10.89 18.46
C MET A 373 25.50 -12.35 18.90
N HIS A 374 24.75 -13.19 18.18
CA HIS A 374 24.48 -14.58 18.60
C HIS A 374 25.29 -15.63 17.85
N ARG A 375 25.93 -15.26 16.73
CA ARG A 375 26.74 -16.14 15.85
C ARG A 375 26.10 -17.51 15.55
N PRO A 376 24.81 -17.56 15.17
CA PRO A 376 24.16 -18.82 14.82
C PRO A 376 24.68 -19.37 13.48
N ALA A 377 24.47 -20.67 13.23
CA ALA A 377 24.48 -21.19 11.87
C ALA A 377 23.33 -20.52 11.10
N CYS A 378 23.62 -19.96 9.92
CA CYS A 378 22.63 -19.22 9.14
C CYS A 378 22.30 -19.98 7.87
N GLY A 379 21.03 -20.08 7.54
CA GLY A 379 20.63 -20.68 6.29
C GLY A 379 19.14 -20.67 6.06
N PHE A 380 18.73 -21.45 5.07
CA PHE A 380 17.42 -21.41 4.45
C PHE A 380 16.69 -22.75 4.53
N SER A 381 17.36 -23.79 5.04
CA SER A 381 16.85 -25.15 5.06
C SER A 381 16.07 -25.44 6.34
N VAL A 382 14.79 -25.75 6.17
CA VAL A 382 13.93 -26.22 7.26
C VAL A 382 14.43 -27.56 7.83
N GLU A 383 15.03 -28.41 6.99
CA GLU A 383 15.59 -29.70 7.44
C GLU A 383 16.84 -29.50 8.29
N GLU A 384 17.75 -28.59 7.90
CA GLU A 384 18.91 -28.24 8.72
C GLU A 384 18.47 -27.57 10.03
N ALA A 385 17.48 -26.68 9.99
CA ALA A 385 16.90 -26.08 11.18
C ALA A 385 16.31 -27.15 12.13
N GLY A 386 15.78 -28.25 11.59
CA GLY A 386 15.29 -29.41 12.36
C GLY A 386 16.39 -30.16 13.15
N LEU A 387 17.66 -29.99 12.78
CA LEU A 387 18.82 -30.54 13.50
C LEU A 387 19.34 -29.62 14.60
N ALA A 388 18.73 -28.44 14.79
CA ALA A 388 19.17 -27.45 15.75
C ALA A 388 18.50 -27.58 17.13
N GLN A 389 19.24 -27.25 18.20
CA GLN A 389 18.66 -27.14 19.54
C GLN A 389 17.76 -25.91 19.66
N ARG A 390 18.23 -24.76 19.16
CA ARG A 390 17.48 -23.50 19.07
C ARG A 390 17.33 -23.09 17.61
N VAL A 391 16.12 -22.72 17.20
CA VAL A 391 15.85 -22.11 15.90
C VAL A 391 15.28 -20.72 16.11
N THR A 392 15.94 -19.70 15.56
CA THR A 392 15.37 -18.36 15.44
C THR A 392 14.86 -18.20 14.03
N ILE A 393 13.57 -17.95 13.88
CA ILE A 393 12.95 -17.65 12.60
C ILE A 393 13.05 -16.13 12.40
N PHE A 394 13.67 -15.71 11.30
CA PHE A 394 13.78 -14.31 10.95
C PHE A 394 12.71 -13.91 9.95
N GLY A 395 11.89 -12.92 10.29
CA GLY A 395 10.80 -12.46 9.43
C GLY A 395 9.42 -12.98 9.84
N ASN A 396 8.42 -12.57 9.08
CA ASN A 396 7.02 -12.90 9.35
C ASN A 396 6.66 -14.33 8.90
N GLU A 397 5.41 -14.72 9.13
CA GLU A 397 4.86 -16.04 8.76
C GLU A 397 4.89 -16.33 7.24
N GLN A 398 5.37 -15.39 6.42
CA GLN A 398 5.35 -15.49 4.97
C GLN A 398 6.59 -16.17 4.40
N GLY A 399 7.75 -15.98 5.03
CA GLY A 399 8.98 -16.69 4.65
C GLY A 399 9.21 -18.00 5.40
N VAL A 400 8.60 -18.15 6.58
CA VAL A 400 8.55 -19.42 7.32
C VAL A 400 7.16 -19.53 7.96
N SER A 401 6.35 -20.47 7.45
CA SER A 401 4.95 -20.61 7.83
C SER A 401 4.76 -21.07 9.30
N PRO A 402 3.59 -20.85 9.91
CA PRO A 402 3.28 -21.36 11.25
C PRO A 402 3.36 -22.90 11.32
N GLU A 403 3.03 -23.60 10.23
CA GLU A 403 3.13 -25.05 10.16
C GLU A 403 4.60 -25.51 10.20
N VAL A 404 5.51 -24.79 9.54
CA VAL A 404 6.96 -25.03 9.63
C VAL A 404 7.45 -24.77 11.05
N GLU A 405 7.01 -23.66 11.67
CA GLU A 405 7.34 -23.36 13.07
C GLU A 405 6.85 -24.47 14.02
N MET A 406 5.62 -24.94 13.85
CA MET A 406 5.07 -26.05 14.63
C MET A 406 5.81 -27.37 14.33
N ALA A 407 6.21 -27.63 13.09
CA ALA A 407 6.98 -28.81 12.72
C ALA A 407 8.36 -28.81 13.39
N LEU A 408 9.05 -27.67 13.43
CA LEU A 408 10.32 -27.50 14.14
C LEU A 408 10.17 -27.72 15.65
N ARG A 409 9.10 -27.20 16.26
CA ARG A 409 8.78 -27.47 17.68
C ARG A 409 8.54 -28.96 17.93
N ARG A 410 7.76 -29.62 17.08
CA ARG A 410 7.49 -31.08 17.15
C ARG A 410 8.75 -31.92 16.96
N ALA A 411 9.69 -31.46 16.13
CA ALA A 411 11.00 -32.09 15.96
C ALA A 411 11.90 -31.96 17.20
N GLY A 412 11.49 -31.21 18.24
CA GLY A 412 12.25 -31.01 19.47
C GLY A 412 13.14 -29.77 19.48
N CYS A 413 12.95 -28.83 18.55
CA CYS A 413 13.69 -27.57 18.52
C CYS A 413 13.02 -26.53 19.44
N ARG A 414 13.81 -25.70 20.13
CA ARG A 414 13.31 -24.48 20.80
C ARG A 414 13.20 -23.36 19.77
N VAL A 415 11.97 -23.03 19.36
CA VAL A 415 11.71 -22.06 18.29
C VAL A 415 11.29 -20.70 18.84
N GLU A 416 11.86 -19.64 18.28
CA GLU A 416 11.53 -18.24 18.55
C GLU A 416 11.47 -17.48 17.23
N ARG A 417 10.55 -16.51 17.10
CA ARG A 417 10.40 -15.71 15.89
C ARG A 417 10.73 -14.25 16.19
N LEU A 418 11.62 -13.67 15.38
CA LEU A 418 11.93 -12.25 15.44
C LEU A 418 11.12 -11.49 14.40
N GLN A 419 10.22 -10.64 14.88
CA GLN A 419 9.61 -9.60 14.05
C GLN A 419 10.59 -8.44 13.92
N VAL A 420 10.84 -7.99 12.69
CA VAL A 420 11.73 -6.85 12.45
C VAL A 420 10.95 -5.57 12.76
N THR A 421 10.92 -5.18 14.03
CA THR A 421 10.59 -3.80 14.39
C THR A 421 11.82 -2.94 14.07
N GLY A 422 11.67 -1.94 13.21
CA GLY A 422 12.76 -1.00 12.93
C GLY A 422 13.31 -0.40 14.23
N GLY A 423 14.58 -0.67 14.53
CA GLY A 423 15.32 -0.03 15.62
C GLY A 423 15.45 -0.83 16.92
N LYS A 424 16.62 -1.48 17.08
CA LYS A 424 17.42 -1.61 18.32
C LYS A 424 16.65 -1.59 19.67
N LYS A 425 15.97 -2.67 20.01
CA LYS A 425 15.58 -2.96 21.41
C LYS A 425 15.92 -4.40 21.80
N GLU A 426 17.21 -4.68 21.94
CA GLU A 426 17.72 -5.71 22.84
C GLU A 426 19.01 -5.20 23.47
N ARG A 427 18.87 -4.38 24.52
CA ARG A 427 19.99 -4.10 25.44
C ARG A 427 19.64 -4.15 26.93
N ASP A 428 18.38 -4.30 27.32
CA ASP A 428 17.99 -4.16 28.74
C ASP A 428 17.30 -5.40 29.36
N GLN A 429 17.68 -6.62 28.98
CA GLN A 429 17.28 -7.84 29.72
C GLN A 429 18.45 -8.79 30.04
N ALA A 430 19.66 -8.25 30.23
CA ALA A 430 20.79 -8.99 30.77
C ALA A 430 21.47 -8.22 31.92
N VAL A 431 20.66 -7.68 32.84
CA VAL A 431 21.08 -7.30 34.19
C VAL A 431 19.91 -7.62 35.12
N ASN A 432 19.78 -8.91 35.45
CA ASN A 432 19.17 -9.50 36.65
C ASN A 432 18.67 -10.92 36.31
N GLY A 433 19.48 -11.90 36.69
CA GLY A 433 19.26 -13.33 36.49
C GLY A 433 20.57 -14.07 36.68
#